data_AF-W1YRK6-F1
#
_entry.id   AF-W1YRK6-F1
#
_cell.length_a   1.000
_cell.length_b   1.000
_cell.length_c   1.000
_cell.angle_alpha   90.00
_cell.angle_beta   90.00
_cell.angle_gamma   90.00
#
_symmetry.space_group_name_H-M   'P 1'
#
loop_
_entity.id
_entity.type
_entity.pdbx_description
1 polymer ?
#
loop_
_entity_poly.entity_id
_entity_poly.type
_entity_poly.pdbx_seq_one_letter_code
_entity_poly.pdbx_strand_id
1 'polypeptide(L)' 'MIVVGMENAESNIHSTAIVHPNAKLGKDVIVGPGAVIGEHVEIGDGTQIGAHVVIGGWTTIGKRCEIYPNASIGL' A
#
# COMPACT_ATOMS: atom_id res chain seq x y z
N MET A 1 23.17 -16.29 -10.92
CA MET A 1 22.83 -15.70 -9.61
C MET A 1 22.75 -14.20 -9.82
N ILE A 2 21.60 -13.70 -10.29
CA ILE A 2 21.41 -12.26 -10.48
C ILE A 2 20.91 -11.74 -9.14
N VAL A 3 21.79 -11.02 -8.44
CA VAL A 3 21.42 -10.19 -7.30
C VAL A 3 20.69 -8.99 -7.89
N VAL A 4 19.36 -9.05 -7.99
CA VAL A 4 18.53 -7.84 -8.15
C VAL A 4 18.46 -7.23 -6.76
N GLY A 5 18.97 -6.01 -6.63
CA GLY A 5 19.19 -5.32 -5.36
C GLY A 5 18.01 -5.46 -4.39
N MET A 6 18.24 -6.19 -3.30
CA MET A 6 17.46 -6.03 -2.06
C MET A 6 18.09 -4.87 -1.29
N GLU A 7 18.03 -3.67 -1.84
CA GLU A 7 18.52 -2.46 -1.17
C GLU A 7 17.34 -1.70 -0.56
N ASN A 8 17.17 -1.95 0.74
CA ASN A 8 16.25 -1.34 1.69
C ASN A 8 14.77 -1.75 1.59
N ALA A 9 14.22 -2.11 2.75
CA ALA A 9 12.82 -2.48 2.93
C ALA A 9 11.92 -1.22 2.93
N GLU A 10 11.97 -0.46 1.85
CA GLU A 10 11.15 0.74 1.63
C GLU A 10 9.86 0.38 0.89
N SER A 11 8.76 1.00 1.29
CA SER A 11 7.47 0.84 0.61
C SER A 11 7.58 1.42 -0.81
N ASN A 12 7.22 0.62 -1.82
CA ASN A 12 7.25 1.03 -3.23
C ASN A 12 5.91 1.66 -3.61
N ILE A 13 5.84 2.99 -3.54
CA ILE A 13 4.64 3.77 -3.82
C ILE A 13 4.76 4.37 -5.22
N HIS A 14 3.83 4.03 -6.12
CA HIS A 14 3.80 4.63 -7.44
C HIS A 14 3.61 6.15 -7.34
N SER A 15 4.28 6.91 -8.21
CA SER A 15 4.30 8.39 -8.19
C SER A 15 2.93 9.07 -8.30
N THR A 16 1.92 8.36 -8.81
CA THR A 16 0.54 8.83 -8.93
C THR A 16 -0.39 8.36 -7.82
N ALA A 17 0.08 7.51 -6.91
CA ALA A 17 -0.70 7.12 -5.74
C ALA A 17 -0.77 8.29 -4.76
N ILE A 18 -1.93 8.45 -4.12
CA ILE A 18 -2.16 9.47 -3.10
C ILE A 18 -2.19 8.76 -1.75
N VAL A 19 -1.15 8.97 -0.95
CA VAL A 19 -1.05 8.40 0.40
C VAL A 19 -1.06 9.55 1.39
N HIS A 20 -2.04 9.55 2.30
CA HIS A 20 -2.08 10.55 3.35
C HIS A 20 -0.82 10.44 4.25
N PRO A 21 -0.17 11.56 4.65
CA PRO A 21 1.08 11.51 5.43
C PRO A 21 0.98 10.80 6.78
N ASN A 22 -0.22 10.70 7.35
CA ASN A 22 -0.47 9.98 8.61
C ASN A 22 -0.78 8.47 8.41
N ALA A 23 -0.96 8.01 7.18
CA ALA A 23 -1.16 6.59 6.90
C ALA A 23 0.10 5.81 7.30
N LYS A 24 -0.08 4.63 7.90
CA LYS A 24 1.03 3.80 8.38
C LYS A 24 1.23 2.63 7.44
N LEU A 25 2.34 2.63 6.71
CA LEU A 25 2.71 1.53 5.82
C LEU A 25 3.84 0.72 6.44
N GLY A 26 3.68 -0.59 6.44
CA GLY A 26 4.71 -1.55 6.82
C GLY A 26 5.84 -1.64 5.79
N LYS A 27 6.81 -2.49 6.10
CA LYS A 27 7.95 -2.78 5.23
C LYS A 27 7.50 -3.46 3.95
N ASP A 28 8.16 -3.17 2.84
CA ASP A 28 7.93 -3.83 1.54
C ASP A 28 6.47 -3.73 1.05
N VAL A 29 5.70 -2.73 1.50
CA VAL A 29 4.35 -2.47 0.98
C VAL A 29 4.45 -1.89 -0.43
N ILE A 30 3.66 -2.42 -1.36
CA ILE A 30 3.58 -1.94 -2.75
C ILE A 30 2.25 -1.22 -2.95
N VAL A 31 2.29 0.00 -3.48
CA VAL A 31 1.10 0.79 -3.80
C VAL A 31 1.06 1.11 -5.29
N GLY A 32 0.06 0.55 -5.97
CA GLY A 32 -0.17 0.71 -7.40
C GLY A 32 -0.62 2.11 -7.82
N PRO A 33 -0.57 2.40 -9.13
CA PRO A 33 -0.90 3.71 -9.69
C PRO A 33 -2.33 4.13 -9.38
N GLY A 34 -2.51 5.40 -9.00
CA GLY A 34 -3.83 5.99 -8.73
C GLY A 34 -4.57 5.41 -7.53
N ALA A 35 -3.92 4.60 -6.69
CA ALA A 35 -4.49 4.19 -5.41
C ALA A 35 -4.58 5.37 -4.43
N VAL A 36 -5.56 5.35 -3.54
CA VAL A 36 -5.82 6.39 -2.54
C VAL A 36 -5.86 5.76 -1.15
N ILE A 37 -4.97 6.20 -0.25
CA ILE A 37 -4.84 5.70 1.12
C ILE A 37 -5.14 6.84 2.11
N GLY A 38 -6.17 6.65 2.94
CA GLY A 38 -6.68 7.64 3.89
C GLY A 38 -5.86 7.81 5.17
N GLU A 39 -6.21 8.83 5.94
CA GLU A 39 -5.47 9.29 7.13
C GLU A 39 -5.25 8.23 8.21
N HIS A 40 -6.28 7.44 8.54
CA HIS A 40 -6.26 6.48 9.64
C HIS A 40 -6.02 5.03 9.18
N VAL A 41 -5.44 4.87 7.98
CA VAL A 41 -5.19 3.54 7.41
C VAL A 41 -3.85 2.99 7.90
N GLU A 42 -3.86 1.73 8.31
CA GLU A 42 -2.66 0.96 8.65
C GLU A 42 -2.54 -0.26 7.73
N ILE A 43 -1.38 -0.44 7.08
CA ILE A 43 -1.11 -1.52 6.13
C ILE A 43 0.09 -2.33 6.62
N GLY A 44 -0.10 -3.64 6.83
CA GLY A 44 0.96 -4.55 7.29
C GLY A 44 2.03 -4.86 6.23
N ASP A 45 3.18 -5.34 6.72
CA ASP A 45 4.36 -5.66 5.89
C ASP A 45 4.06 -6.58 4.70
N GLY A 46 4.69 -6.31 3.55
CA GLY A 46 4.63 -7.11 2.34
C GLY A 46 3.26 -7.14 1.65
N THR A 47 2.36 -6.24 2.02
CA THR A 47 1.04 -6.13 1.39
C THR A 47 1.10 -5.38 0.07
N GLN A 48 0.35 -5.86 -0.91
CA GLN A 48 0.29 -5.28 -2.26
C GLN A 48 -1.08 -4.66 -2.51
N ILE A 49 -1.08 -3.39 -2.89
CA ILE A 49 -2.26 -2.60 -3.22
C ILE A 49 -2.29 -2.36 -4.73
N GLY A 50 -3.34 -2.85 -5.39
CA GLY A 50 -3.55 -2.70 -6.82
C GLY A 50 -3.86 -1.27 -7.26
N ALA A 51 -3.85 -1.06 -8.58
CA ALA A 51 -4.18 0.23 -9.18
C ALA A 51 -5.62 0.67 -8.83
N HIS A 52 -5.82 1.97 -8.62
CA HIS A 52 -7.14 2.56 -8.33
C HIS A 52 -7.88 1.98 -7.11
N VAL A 53 -7.17 1.31 -6.20
CA VAL A 53 -7.76 0.90 -4.92
C VAL A 53 -7.97 2.13 -4.03
N VAL A 54 -9.11 2.18 -3.35
CA VAL A 54 -9.41 3.21 -2.34
C VAL A 54 -9.51 2.56 -0.96
N ILE A 55 -8.68 3.00 -0.03
CA ILE A 55 -8.70 2.56 1.37
C ILE A 55 -8.91 3.79 2.24
N GLY A 56 -10.04 3.83 2.95
CA GLY A 56 -10.45 4.97 3.77
C GLY A 56 -10.65 4.62 5.24
N GLY A 57 -11.20 5.58 5.99
CA GLY A 57 -11.67 5.39 7.35
C GLY A 57 -10.64 4.85 8.33
N TRP A 58 -11.13 4.20 9.39
CA TRP A 58 -10.33 3.55 10.42
C TRP A 58 -10.08 2.08 10.05
N THR A 59 -9.18 1.87 9.10
CA THR A 59 -8.97 0.57 8.47
C THR A 59 -7.58 0.01 8.75
N THR A 60 -7.53 -1.23 9.22
CA THR A 60 -6.29 -1.99 9.38
C THR A 60 -6.26 -3.17 8.41
N ILE A 61 -5.25 -3.22 7.55
CA ILE A 61 -4.96 -4.34 6.66
C ILE A 61 -3.78 -5.12 7.22
N GLY A 62 -3.92 -6.45 7.24
CA GLY A 62 -2.88 -7.36 7.71
C GLY A 62 -1.61 -7.38 6.85
N LYS A 63 -0.72 -8.31 7.17
CA LYS A 63 0.55 -8.53 6.44
C LYS A 63 0.32 -9.47 5.26
N ARG A 64 1.08 -9.27 4.17
CA ARG A 64 1.07 -10.13 2.96
C ARG A 64 -0.33 -10.32 2.38
N CYS A 65 -1.14 -9.27 2.43
CA CYS A 65 -2.40 -9.23 1.71
C CYS A 65 -2.17 -8.82 0.26
N GLU A 66 -3.09 -9.20 -0.62
CA GLU A 66 -3.11 -8.74 -2.01
C GLU A 66 -4.51 -8.18 -2.30
N ILE A 67 -4.57 -6.89 -2.63
CA ILE A 67 -5.82 -6.20 -2.94
C ILE A 67 -5.79 -5.83 -4.42
N TYR A 68 -6.68 -6.42 -5.18
CA TYR A 68 -6.74 -6.26 -6.63
C TYR A 68 -7.35 -4.90 -7.04
N PRO A 69 -7.09 -4.44 -8.27
CA PRO A 69 -7.49 -3.11 -8.74
C PRO A 69 -8.99 -2.80 -8.57
N ASN A 70 -9.30 -1.51 -8.35
CA ASN A 70 -10.65 -0.96 -8.17
C ASN A 70 -11.41 -1.43 -6.91
N ALA A 71 -10.74 -2.07 -5.95
CA ALA A 71 -11.35 -2.37 -4.66
C ALA A 71 -11.58 -1.10 -3.83
N SER A 72 -12.66 -1.10 -3.04
CA SER A 72 -12.96 -0.03 -2.08
C SER A 72 -13.14 -0.63 -0.69
N ILE A 73 -12.34 -0.16 0.28
CA ILE A 73 -12.29 -0.72 1.63
C ILE A 73 -12.40 0.39 2.67
N GLY A 74 -13.32 0.22 3.61
CA GLY A 74 -13.39 1.06 4.81
C GLY A 74 -13.76 2.52 4.55
N LEU A 75 -14.57 2.79 3.53
CA LEU A 75 -15.17 4.12 3.31
C LEU A 75 -15.87 4.64 4.57
#